data_AF-A0A2V9W9V6-F1
#
_entry.id   AF-A0A2V9W9V6-F1
#
_cell.length_a   1.000
_cell.length_b   1.000
_cell.length_c   1.000
_cell.angle_alpha   90.00
_cell.angle_beta   90.00
_cell.angle_gamma   90.00
#
_symmetry.space_group_name_H-M   'P 1'
#
loop_
_entity.id
_entity.type
_entity.pdbx_description
1 polymer ?
#
loop_
_entity_poly.entity_id
_entity_poly.type
_entity_poly.pdbx_seq_one_letter_code
_entity_poly.pdbx_strand_id
1 'polypeptide(L)'
;MNVLEDMRPKGRVRFASGGVGNDVKYIIELPSDKGRRFRLVTDRYLSFGALYYNPRSNDYNVGAIELTITPDGKGSGTVLPACRLTMDKKTQEVEIETYQNPWNLSNFIVSND
;
A
#
# COMPACT_ATOMS: atom_id res chain seq x y z
N MET A 1 10.42 -9.24 -14.60
CA MET A 1 8.99 -9.02 -14.86
C MET A 1 8.29 -9.15 -13.53
N ASN A 2 7.65 -8.07 -13.06
CA ASN A 2 7.08 -8.02 -11.71
C ASN A 2 5.64 -8.56 -11.76
N VAL A 3 5.33 -9.64 -11.04
CA VAL A 3 4.05 -10.35 -11.12
C VAL A 3 2.84 -9.44 -10.86
N LEU A 4 3.03 -8.37 -10.09
CA LEU A 4 1.99 -7.39 -9.76
C LEU A 4 1.58 -6.50 -10.95
N GLU A 5 2.47 -6.27 -11.93
CA GLU A 5 2.13 -5.48 -13.12
C GLU A 5 1.06 -6.17 -13.98
N ASP A 6 1.15 -7.49 -14.10
CA ASP A 6 0.22 -8.32 -14.89
C ASP A 6 -1.12 -8.56 -14.19
N MET A 7 -1.21 -8.26 -12.89
CA MET A 7 -2.46 -8.42 -12.14
C MET A 7 -3.48 -7.36 -12.52
N ARG A 8 -4.75 -7.79 -12.62
CA ARG A 8 -5.88 -6.87 -12.80
C ARG A 8 -5.99 -5.91 -11.61
N PRO A 9 -6.09 -4.59 -11.84
CA PRO A 9 -6.32 -3.61 -10.77
C PRO A 9 -7.57 -3.97 -9.94
N LYS A 10 -7.45 -3.85 -8.62
CA LYS A 10 -8.51 -4.03 -7.62
C LYS A 10 -9.00 -2.72 -7.02
N GLY A 11 -8.25 -1.64 -7.24
CA GLY A 11 -8.56 -0.30 -6.78
C GLY A 11 -7.51 0.68 -7.25
N ARG A 12 -7.60 1.93 -6.80
CA ARG A 12 -6.65 2.98 -7.16
C ARG A 12 -6.35 3.86 -5.95
N VAL A 13 -5.08 4.19 -5.79
CA VAL A 13 -4.62 5.15 -4.79
C VAL A 13 -4.11 6.40 -5.49
N ARG A 14 -4.58 7.56 -5.02
CA ARG A 14 -4.13 8.88 -5.47
C ARG A 14 -3.87 9.74 -4.26
N PHE A 15 -2.72 10.41 -4.24
CA PHE A 15 -2.45 11.44 -3.25
C PHE A 15 -2.92 12.80 -3.75
N ALA A 16 -3.38 13.63 -2.82
CA ALA A 16 -3.90 14.96 -3.11
C ALA A 16 -2.86 15.92 -3.72
N SER A 17 -1.56 15.61 -3.60
CA SER A 17 -0.46 16.41 -4.13
C SER A 17 -0.33 16.42 -5.66
N GLY A 18 -1.18 15.68 -6.38
CA GLY A 18 -1.23 15.67 -7.84
C GLY A 18 -0.31 14.60 -8.45
N GLY A 19 -0.91 13.62 -9.13
CA GLY A 19 -0.22 12.53 -9.82
C GLY A 19 -1.22 11.60 -10.53
N VAL A 20 -0.73 10.73 -11.42
CA VAL A 20 -1.59 9.82 -12.22
C VAL A 20 -2.30 8.78 -11.33
N GLY A 21 -1.83 8.58 -10.10
CA GLY A 21 -2.33 7.57 -9.18
C GLY A 21 -1.78 6.19 -9.50
N ASN A 22 -1.68 5.35 -8.47
CA ASN A 22 -1.16 4.00 -8.57
C ASN A 22 -2.31 3.00 -8.51
N ASP A 23 -2.19 1.92 -9.27
CA ASP A 23 -3.18 0.86 -9.25
C ASP A 23 -2.89 -0.04 -8.05
N VAL A 24 -3.92 -0.33 -7.29
CA VAL A 24 -3.86 -1.34 -6.23
C VAL A 24 -4.04 -2.69 -6.91
N LYS A 25 -3.04 -3.54 -6.81
CA LYS A 25 -3.01 -4.86 -7.48
C LYS A 25 -3.46 -5.98 -6.54
N TYR A 26 -3.26 -5.79 -5.24
CA TYR A 26 -3.61 -6.78 -4.23
C TYR A 26 -4.16 -6.09 -2.98
N ILE A 27 -5.22 -6.67 -2.41
CA ILE A 27 -5.84 -6.25 -1.16
C ILE A 27 -6.09 -7.51 -0.34
N ILE A 28 -5.63 -7.51 0.90
CA ILE A 28 -5.89 -8.58 1.87
C ILE A 28 -6.46 -7.98 3.15
N GLU A 29 -7.48 -8.63 3.69
CA GLU A 29 -7.95 -8.39 5.05
C GLU A 29 -7.12 -9.25 6.01
N LEU A 30 -6.47 -8.60 6.97
CA LEU A 30 -5.64 -9.23 7.98
C LEU A 30 -6.44 -9.42 9.27
N PRO A 31 -6.13 -10.46 10.08
CA PRO A 31 -6.71 -10.60 11.41
C PRO A 31 -6.52 -9.33 12.23
N SER A 32 -7.59 -8.89 12.89
CA SER A 32 -7.59 -7.74 13.77
C SER A 32 -8.39 -8.07 15.02
N ASP A 33 -7.86 -7.72 16.19
CA ASP A 33 -8.52 -7.98 17.47
C ASP A 33 -9.84 -7.19 17.61
N LYS A 34 -9.88 -5.98 17.03
CA LYS A 34 -11.06 -5.11 16.98
C LYS A 34 -11.12 -4.40 15.63
N GLY A 35 -12.31 -4.36 15.04
CA GLY A 35 -12.51 -3.70 13.74
C GLY A 35 -11.96 -4.51 12.57
N ARG A 36 -11.42 -3.84 11.55
CA ARG A 36 -10.91 -4.46 10.32
C ARG A 36 -9.53 -3.91 9.98
N ARG A 37 -8.62 -4.79 9.57
CA ARG A 37 -7.30 -4.40 9.10
C ARG A 37 -7.13 -4.82 7.64
N PHE A 38 -6.69 -3.91 6.81
CA PHE A 38 -6.41 -4.18 5.41
C PHE A 38 -4.97 -3.86 5.08
N ARG A 39 -4.41 -4.63 4.16
CA ARG A 39 -3.16 -4.30 3.49
C ARG A 39 -3.42 -4.24 1.99
N LEU A 40 -3.07 -3.11 1.41
CA LEU A 40 -3.17 -2.81 0.00
C LEU A 40 -1.75 -2.74 -0.58
N VAL A 41 -1.56 -3.30 -1.76
CA VAL A 41 -0.27 -3.30 -2.46
C VAL A 41 -0.45 -2.69 -3.84
N THR A 42 0.43 -1.76 -4.18
CA THR A 42 0.44 -1.10 -5.49
C THR A 42 1.48 -1.70 -6.43
N ASP A 43 1.31 -1.46 -7.73
CA ASP A 43 2.24 -1.86 -8.79
C ASP A 43 3.54 -1.06 -8.80
N ARG A 44 3.55 0.12 -8.19
CA ARG A 44 4.69 1.05 -8.15
C ARG A 44 4.80 1.78 -6.82
N TYR A 45 5.96 2.38 -6.57
CA TYR A 45 6.21 3.25 -5.42
C TYR A 45 5.18 4.39 -5.32
N LEU A 46 4.86 4.77 -4.10
CA LEU A 46 3.94 5.83 -3.74
C LEU A 46 4.75 7.09 -3.43
N SER A 47 4.75 8.07 -4.34
CA SER A 47 5.44 9.36 -4.14
C SER A 47 4.45 10.52 -3.93
N PHE A 48 4.79 11.45 -3.04
CA PHE A 48 4.17 12.77 -2.95
C PHE A 48 5.05 13.76 -3.71
N GLY A 49 4.51 14.40 -4.76
CA GLY A 49 5.22 15.40 -5.55
C GLY A 49 6.25 14.82 -6.53
N ALA A 50 6.79 15.68 -7.39
CA ALA A 50 7.54 15.40 -8.63
C ALA A 50 8.88 14.63 -8.50
N LEU A 51 9.00 13.69 -7.57
CA LEU A 51 10.06 12.69 -7.54
C LEU A 51 9.69 11.55 -8.51
N TYR A 52 9.70 11.92 -9.79
CA TYR A 52 9.86 11.00 -10.93
C TYR A 52 11.34 10.62 -11.11
N TYR A 53 12.18 10.85 -10.09
CA TYR A 53 13.61 10.59 -10.14
C TYR A 53 13.89 9.14 -9.75
N ASN A 54 13.44 8.24 -10.62
CA ASN A 54 14.05 6.97 -10.95
C ASN A 54 15.00 6.35 -9.89
N PRO A 55 14.50 5.59 -8.91
CA PRO A 55 15.26 4.50 -8.35
C PRO A 55 14.95 3.27 -9.20
N ARG A 56 15.73 3.05 -10.27
CA ARG A 56 15.85 1.77 -10.99
C ARG A 56 16.52 0.72 -10.07
N SER A 57 16.02 0.55 -8.86
CA SER A 57 16.31 -0.61 -8.05
C SER A 57 15.18 -1.60 -8.30
N ASN A 58 15.47 -2.67 -9.04
CA ASN A 58 14.51 -3.73 -9.35
C ASN A 58 13.96 -4.43 -8.11
N ASP A 59 14.59 -4.22 -6.94
CA ASP A 59 14.22 -4.87 -5.68
C ASP A 59 13.14 -4.12 -4.87
N TYR A 60 12.93 -2.81 -5.06
CA TYR A 60 12.04 -1.97 -4.23
C TYR A 60 11.03 -1.19 -5.08
N ASN A 61 10.19 -1.92 -5.80
CA ASN A 61 9.34 -1.35 -6.84
C ASN A 61 7.86 -1.23 -6.45
N VAL A 62 7.48 -1.48 -5.20
CA VAL A 62 6.07 -1.47 -4.77
C VAL A 62 5.82 -0.53 -3.61
N GLY A 63 4.60 -0.03 -3.51
CA GLY A 63 4.08 0.65 -2.33
C GLY A 63 3.10 -0.25 -1.60
N ALA A 64 3.00 -0.07 -0.28
CA ALA A 64 1.99 -0.73 0.53
C ALA A 64 1.25 0.28 1.40
N ILE A 65 -0.01 -0.01 1.70
CA ILE A 65 -0.83 0.80 2.58
C ILE A 65 -1.51 -0.14 3.56
N GLU A 66 -1.37 0.15 4.83
CA GLU A 66 -2.08 -0.53 5.90
C GLU A 66 -3.19 0.37 6.39
N LEU A 67 -4.41 -0.15 6.43
CA LEU A 67 -5.56 0.56 6.94
C LEU A 67 -6.13 -0.24 8.10
N THR A 68 -6.42 0.43 9.19
CA THR A 68 -7.17 -0.11 10.32
C THR A 68 -8.44 0.72 10.47
N ILE A 69 -9.57 0.04 10.49
CA ILE A 69 -10.88 0.64 10.72
C ILE A 69 -11.37 0.10 12.05
N THR A 70 -11.56 0.97 13.04
CA THR A 70 -12.07 0.59 14.35
C THR A 70 -13.59 0.39 14.32
N PRO A 71 -14.18 -0.33 15.30
CA PRO A 71 -15.63 -0.57 15.34
C PRO A 71 -16.49 0.70 15.39
N ASP A 72 -15.95 1.82 15.88
CA ASP A 72 -16.60 3.14 15.90
C ASP A 72 -16.49 3.88 14.55
N GLY A 73 -16.01 3.21 13.50
CA GLY A 73 -15.95 3.74 12.14
C GLY A 73 -14.78 4.69 11.88
N LYS A 74 -13.87 4.86 12.83
CA LYS A 74 -12.67 5.68 12.63
C LYS A 74 -11.59 4.90 11.88
N GLY A 75 -10.97 5.58 10.92
CA GLY A 75 -9.87 5.04 10.13
C GLY A 75 -8.51 5.57 10.58
N SER A 76 -7.55 4.68 10.78
CA SER A 76 -6.12 4.99 10.88
C SER A 76 -5.33 4.13 9.89
N GLY A 77 -4.15 4.58 9.49
CA GLY A 77 -3.36 3.80 8.56
C GLY A 77 -1.91 4.23 8.48
N THR A 78 -1.15 3.45 7.71
CA THR A 78 0.27 3.66 7.48
C THR A 78 0.54 3.45 5.99
N VAL A 79 1.16 4.44 5.35
CA VAL A 79 1.66 4.32 3.98
C VAL A 79 3.13 3.95 4.04
N LEU A 80 3.48 2.91 3.30
CA LEU A 80 4.84 2.45 3.06
C LEU A 80 5.20 2.85 1.62
N PRO A 81 5.83 4.02 1.42
CA PRO A 81 5.90 4.62 0.10
C PRO A 81 6.79 3.86 -0.87
N ALA A 82 7.89 3.29 -0.36
CA ALA A 82 8.79 2.42 -1.09
C ALA A 82 9.12 1.21 -0.22
N CYS A 83 8.64 0.04 -0.65
CA CYS A 83 8.90 -1.21 0.04
C CYS A 83 9.25 -2.35 -0.92
N ARG A 84 9.91 -3.37 -0.38
CA ARG A 84 10.10 -4.67 -1.02
C ARG A 84 9.18 -5.66 -0.35
N LEU A 85 8.40 -6.37 -1.17
CA LEU A 85 7.54 -7.46 -0.72
C LEU A 85 8.24 -8.78 -1.04
N THR A 86 8.59 -9.52 0.00
CA THR A 86 9.11 -10.88 -0.13
C THR A 86 8.08 -11.83 0.46
N MET A 87 7.64 -12.81 -0.32
CA MET A 87 6.75 -13.85 0.18
C MET A 87 7.57 -15.08 0.53
N ASP A 88 7.59 -15.46 1.80
CA ASP A 88 8.13 -16.75 2.21
C ASP A 88 7.12 -17.82 1.82
N LYS A 89 7.48 -18.65 0.82
CA LYS A 89 6.62 -19.72 0.32
C LYS A 89 6.39 -20.86 1.31
N LYS A 90 7.23 -20.98 2.36
CA LYS A 90 7.13 -22.02 3.38
C LYS A 90 6.19 -21.61 4.50
N THR A 91 6.28 -20.36 4.97
CA THR A 91 5.42 -19.85 6.06
C THR A 91 4.17 -19.14 5.53
N GLN A 92 4.11 -18.86 4.22
CA GLN A 92 3.08 -18.02 3.58
C GLN A 92 3.05 -16.60 4.17
N GLU A 93 4.14 -16.16 4.80
CA GLU A 93 4.27 -14.84 5.36
C GLU A 93 4.75 -13.85 4.30
N VAL A 94 4.22 -12.63 4.39
CA VAL A 94 4.63 -11.51 3.54
C VAL A 94 5.49 -10.58 4.37
N GLU A 95 6.79 -10.61 4.09
CA GLU A 95 7.77 -9.69 4.67
C GLU A 95 7.77 -8.38 3.87
N ILE A 96 7.79 -7.27 4.61
CA ILE A 96 7.78 -5.93 4.03
C ILE A 96 9.00 -5.18 4.54
N GLU A 97 9.97 -4.97 3.67
CA GLU A 97 11.11 -4.11 3.97
C GLU A 97 10.85 -2.71 3.46
N THR A 98 10.94 -1.71 4.33
CA THR A 98 10.67 -0.30 4.00
C THR A 98 11.97 0.43 3.73
N TYR A 99 12.10 1.07 2.57
CA TYR A 99 13.25 1.90 2.23
C TYR A 99 13.12 3.34 2.76
N GLN A 100 11.88 3.79 2.95
CA GLN A 100 11.56 5.13 3.42
C GLN A 100 10.73 5.08 4.69
N ASN A 101 10.79 6.17 5.47
CA ASN A 101 9.99 6.32 6.68
C ASN A 101 8.50 6.12 6.37
N PRO A 102 7.82 5.22 7.10
CA PRO A 102 6.37 5.09 7.02
C PRO A 102 5.66 6.41 7.29
N TRP A 103 4.59 6.70 6.55
CA TRP A 103 3.76 7.87 6.78
C TRP A 103 2.48 7.49 7.49
N ASN A 104 2.15 8.22 8.55
CA ASN A 104 0.91 8.00 9.28
C ASN A 104 -0.26 8.67 8.54
N LEU A 105 -1.28 7.87 8.23
CA LEU A 105 -2.60 8.34 7.81
C LEU A 105 -3.47 8.44 9.05
N SER A 106 -3.80 9.68 9.41
CA SER A 106 -4.78 9.97 10.45
C SER A 106 -6.04 10.55 9.83
N ASN A 107 -7.21 10.21 10.39
CA ASN A 107 -8.51 10.80 10.07
C ASN A 107 -8.94 10.67 8.59
N PHE A 108 -9.18 9.44 8.13
CA PHE A 108 -9.87 9.23 6.85
C PHE A 108 -11.33 8.81 7.04
N ILE A 109 -12.16 9.19 6.07
CA ILE A 109 -13.59 8.87 6.01
C ILE A 109 -13.79 7.85 4.90
N VAL A 110 -14.56 6.80 5.16
CA VAL A 110 -15.03 5.89 4.12
C VAL A 110 -16.28 6.55 3.49
N SER A 111 -16.14 7.08 2.27
CA SER A 111 -17.29 7.54 1.49
C SER A 111 -17.86 6.37 0.70
N ASN A 112 -19.18 6.20 0.76
CA ASN A 112 -19.91 5.40 -0.21
C ASN A 112 -20.48 6.40 -1.22
N ASP A 113 -19.82 6.55 -2.36
CA ASP A 113 -20.45 7.15 -3.54
C ASP A 113 -21.47 6.17 -4.16
#